data_AF-A0A0A0DIG4-F1
#
_entry.id   AF-A0A0A0DIG4-F1
#
_cell.length_a   1.000
_cell.length_b   1.000
_cell.length_c   1.000
_cell.angle_alpha   90.00
_cell.angle_beta   90.00
_cell.angle_gamma   90.00
#
_symmetry.space_group_name_H-M   'P 1'
#
loop_
_entity.id
_entity.type
_entity.pdbx_description
1 polymer ?
#
loop_
_entity_poly.entity_id
_entity_poly.type
_entity_poly.pdbx_seq_one_letter_code
_entity_poly.pdbx_strand_id
1 'polypeptide(L)' 'MQRFNQKGASIFLVAHDANVATYADKVLLILDGRIKKEIQFDPATSQAEHHQLILAELNQIGI' A
#
# COMPACT_ATOMS: atom_id res chain seq x y z
N MET A 1 -17.83 16.37 -9.32
CA MET A 1 -16.80 15.61 -8.56
C MET A 1 -17.35 14.22 -8.29
N GLN A 2 -16.66 13.18 -8.75
CA GLN A 2 -17.06 11.79 -8.52
C GLN A 2 -16.61 11.39 -7.11
N ARG A 3 -17.55 11.08 -6.20
CA ARG A 3 -17.24 10.65 -4.83
C ARG A 3 -16.87 9.17 -4.85
N PHE A 4 -15.58 8.87 -4.93
CA PHE A 4 -15.05 7.50 -4.95
C PHE A 4 -15.02 6.84 -3.56
N ASN A 5 -14.85 7.63 -2.49
CA ASN A 5 -14.87 7.14 -1.12
C ASN A 5 -16.29 7.22 -0.53
N GLN A 6 -17.09 6.20 -0.79
CA GLN A 6 -18.40 6.02 -0.16
C GLN A 6 -18.33 4.89 0.87
N LYS A 7 -19.03 5.04 1.98
CA LYS A 7 -19.08 4.01 3.04
C LYS A 7 -19.58 2.69 2.43
N GLY A 8 -18.78 1.62 2.55
CA GLY A 8 -19.06 0.30 1.96
C GLY A 8 -18.45 0.07 0.58
N ALA A 9 -17.80 1.07 -0.02
CA ALA A 9 -17.03 0.88 -1.24
C ALA A 9 -15.64 0.33 -0.91
N SER A 10 -15.18 -0.66 -1.68
CA SER A 10 -13.79 -1.11 -1.69
C SER A 10 -13.03 -0.36 -2.78
N ILE A 11 -11.91 0.26 -2.43
CA ILE A 11 -11.06 0.99 -3.36
C ILE A 11 -9.82 0.15 -3.63
N PHE A 12 -9.53 -0.10 -4.91
CA PHE A 12 -8.28 -0.71 -5.35
C PHE A 12 -7.42 0.38 -6.02
N LEU A 13 -6.23 0.61 -5.49
CA LEU A 13 -5.27 1.59 -5.99
C LEU A 13 -4.06 0.84 -6.56
N VAL A 14 -3.66 1.18 -7.78
CA VAL A 14 -2.42 0.71 -8.39
C VAL A 14 -1.45 1.88 -8.40
N ALA A 15 -0.34 1.74 -7.68
CA ALA A 15 0.66 2.78 -7.53
C ALA A 15 2.07 2.18 -7.60
N HIS A 16 3.00 2.96 -8.14
CA HIS A 16 4.43 2.69 -8.06
C HIS A 16 5.11 3.46 -6.92
N ASP A 17 4.48 4.53 -6.43
CA ASP A 17 5.01 5.37 -5.35
C ASP A 17 4.55 4.85 -3.98
N ALA A 18 5.51 4.60 -3.10
CA ALA A 18 5.26 4.15 -1.73
C ALA A 18 4.40 5.14 -0.94
N ASN A 19 4.50 6.45 -1.18
CA ASN A 19 3.69 7.47 -0.50
C ASN A 19 2.21 7.27 -0.76
N VAL A 20 1.82 6.90 -1.98
CA VAL A 20 0.40 6.66 -2.32
C VAL A 20 -0.11 5.40 -1.62
N ALA A 21 0.73 4.38 -1.51
CA ALA A 21 0.37 3.12 -0.86
C ALA A 21 0.13 3.27 0.67
N THR A 22 0.69 4.31 1.31
CA THR A 22 0.46 4.58 2.76
C THR A 22 -0.99 4.91 3.13
N TYR A 23 -1.83 5.27 2.16
CA TYR A 23 -3.23 5.60 2.40
C TYR A 23 -4.17 4.39 2.31
N ALA A 24 -3.66 3.23 1.89
CA ALA A 24 -4.44 2.01 1.79
C ALA A 24 -4.43 1.27 3.13
N ASP A 25 -5.50 0.54 3.44
CA ASP A 25 -5.53 -0.34 4.62
C ASP A 25 -4.59 -1.56 4.47
N LYS A 26 -4.37 -1.97 3.22
CA LYS A 26 -3.54 -3.11 2.81
C LYS A 26 -2.79 -2.80 1.52
N VAL A 27 -1.59 -3.36 1.39
CA VAL A 27 -0.75 -3.23 0.21
C VAL A 27 -0.34 -4.61 -0.30
N LEU A 28 -0.55 -4.85 -1.59
CA LEU A 28 -0.05 -6.04 -2.30
C LEU A 28 1.12 -5.62 -3.19
N LEU A 29 2.32 -6.13 -2.88
CA LEU A 29 3.50 -5.90 -3.71
C LEU A 29 3.54 -6.96 -4.83
N ILE A 30 3.54 -6.48 -6.07
CA ILE A 30 3.59 -7.32 -7.27
C ILE A 30 4.88 -7.04 -8.02
N LEU A 31 5.63 -8.09 -8.34
CA LEU A 31 6.84 -8.04 -9.14
C LEU A 31 6.88 -9.25 -10.09
N ASP A 32 7.17 -8.99 -11.37
CA ASP A 32 7.20 -9.99 -12.44
C ASP A 32 5.92 -10.82 -12.54
N GLY A 33 4.77 -10.15 -12.42
CA GLY A 33 3.45 -10.79 -12.49
C GLY A 33 3.12 -11.69 -11.29
N ARG A 34 3.92 -11.67 -10.22
CA ARG A 34 3.71 -12.47 -9.01
C ARG A 34 3.53 -11.58 -7.79
N ILE A 35 2.63 -11.98 -6.88
CA ILE A 35 2.52 -11.37 -5.56
C ILE A 35 3.75 -11.79 -4.75
N LYS A 36 4.53 -10.80 -4.31
CA LYS A 36 5.71 -11.02 -3.47
C LYS A 36 5.39 -10.88 -1.99
N LYS A 37 4.51 -9.94 -1.64
CA LYS A 37 4.17 -9.63 -0.26
C LYS A 37 2.76 -9.05 -0.14
N GLU A 38 2.11 -9.35 0.97
CA GLU A 38 0.95 -8.63 1.47
C GLU A 38 1.38 -7.91 2.76
N ILE A 39 1.08 -6.62 2.84
CA ILE A 39 1.30 -5.79 4.02
C ILE A 39 -0.09 -5.35 4.49
N GLN A 40 -0.38 -5.60 5.76
CA GLN A 40 -1.56 -5.07 6.43
C GLN A 40 -1.11 -4.09 7.49
N PHE A 41 -1.57 -2.84 7.40
CA PHE A 41 -1.20 -1.82 8.36
C PHE A 41 -2.03 -1.91 9.64
N ASP A 42 -1.41 -1.55 10.75
CA ASP A 42 -2.13 -1.26 11.98
C ASP A 42 -2.76 0.14 11.87
N PRO A 43 -4.08 0.30 12.02
CA PRO A 43 -4.72 1.62 12.02
C PRO A 43 -4.16 2.62 13.04
N ALA A 44 -3.49 2.14 14.09
CA ALA A 44 -2.85 2.98 15.11
C ALA A 44 -1.47 3.50 14.71
N THR A 45 -0.85 2.95 13.65
CA THR A 45 0.48 3.36 13.19
C THR A 45 0.40 4.56 12.24
N SER A 46 1.42 5.40 12.28
CA SER A 46 1.49 6.63 11.50
C SER A 46 1.83 6.35 10.02
N GLN A 47 1.44 7.27 9.13
CA GLN A 47 1.77 7.17 7.70
C GLN A 47 3.29 7.12 7.44
N ALA A 48 4.10 7.78 8.29
CA ALA A 48 5.55 7.73 8.20
C ALA A 48 6.08 6.31 8.49
N GLU A 49 5.49 5.60 9.45
CA GLU A 49 5.83 4.21 9.76
C GLU A 49 5.37 3.27 8.64
N HIS A 50 4.17 3.49 8.09
CA HIS A 50 3.70 2.75 6.91
C HIS A 50 4.66 2.92 5.74
N HIS A 51 5.09 4.15 5.47
CA HIS A 51 6.03 4.47 4.41
C HIS A 51 7.35 3.73 4.60
N GLN A 52 7.91 3.79 5.81
CA GLN A 52 9.17 3.13 6.13
C GLN A 52 9.07 1.61 5.99
N LEU A 53 7.93 1.01 6.38
CA LEU A 53 7.68 -0.41 6.20
C LEU A 53 7.62 -0.78 4.71
N ILE A 54 6.90 -0.01 3.89
CA ILE A 54 6.85 -0.25 2.43
C ILE A 54 8.25 -0.16 1.82
N LEU A 55 9.02 0.88 2.14
CA LEU A 55 10.38 1.05 1.63
C LEU A 55 11.30 -0.10 2.05
N ALA A 56 11.17 -0.58 3.29
CA ALA A 56 11.94 -1.74 3.76
C ALA A 56 11.63 -3.00 2.93
N GLU A 57 10.36 -3.23 2.61
CA GLU A 57 9.93 -4.38 1.80
C GLU A 57 10.35 -4.24 0.33
N LEU A 58 10.25 -3.04 -0.26
CA LEU A 58 10.74 -2.76 -1.62
C LEU A 58 12.26 -2.99 -1.74
N ASN A 59 13.04 -2.49 -0.78
CA ASN A 59 14.48 -2.71 -0.73
C ASN A 59 14.85 -4.20 -0.65
N GLN A 60 14.09 -5.02 0.10
CA GLN A 60 14.33 -6.47 0.20
C GLN A 60 14.14 -7.20 -1.13
N ILE A 61 13.26 -6.69 -2.00
CA ILE A 61 12.99 -7.26 -3.31
C ILE A 61 13.80 -6.58 -4.44
N GLY A 62 14.70 -5.67 -4.09
CA GLY A 62 15.61 -5.01 -5.03
C GLY A 62 14.96 -3.90 -5.86
N ILE A 63 13.93 -3.24 -5.31
CA ILE A 63 13.24 -2.09 -5.92
C ILE A 63 13.53 -0.83 -5.10
#